data_AF-A0A2N2D483-F1
#
_entry.id   AF-A0A2N2D483-F1
#
_cell.length_a   1.000
_cell.length_b   1.000
_cell.length_c   1.000
_cell.angle_alpha   90.00
_cell.angle_beta   90.00
_cell.angle_gamma   90.00
#
_symmetry.space_group_name_H-M   'P 1'
#
loop_
_entity.id
_entity.type
_entity.pdbx_description
1 polymer ?
#
loop_
_entity_poly.entity_id
_entity_poly.type
_entity_poly.pdbx_seq_one_letter_code
_entity_poly.pdbx_strand_id
1 'polypeptide(L)'
;MKKKLLLTLSIVLGITFLSASVFLFNFPSKVMAKELNNNISSMMEEIDKGAKNDLATQLSSNPYDYTKDNMYFEKIVDMGYPALPLIEDYIQKSTQNGLREYLLAIASEKIAKVDLKSDGNGWSTAKMFLKEWDRHLKVVPSKATEILESNKPDADKALDLKKLGLPAAPFIIDYLDGSNGEHPEIANTLEYLVKDSKIALFTNDDYSNFINWSKMNKNKFNDLRNYVNKRK
;
A
#
# COMPACT_ATOMS: atom_id res chain seq x y z
N MET A 1 36.97 38.40 5.50
CA MET A 1 36.40 37.44 6.47
C MET A 1 34.90 37.14 6.25
N LYS A 2 34.05 38.12 5.94
CA LYS A 2 32.59 37.93 5.77
C LYS A 2 32.16 36.91 4.68
N LYS A 3 32.84 36.85 3.53
CA LYS A 3 32.52 35.90 2.44
C LYS A 3 32.80 34.43 2.78
N LYS A 4 33.87 34.14 3.54
CA LYS A 4 34.20 32.77 3.97
C LYS A 4 33.24 32.27 5.07
N LEU A 5 32.75 33.16 5.93
CA LEU A 5 31.76 32.87 6.97
C LEU A 5 30.36 32.58 6.40
N LEU A 6 29.96 33.30 5.34
CA LEU A 6 28.68 33.08 4.64
C LEU A 6 28.64 31.76 3.85
N LEU A 7 29.78 31.35 3.29
CA LEU A 7 29.92 30.08 2.56
C LEU A 7 29.87 28.87 3.51
N THR A 8 30.48 28.96 4.70
CA THR A 8 30.43 27.89 5.70
C THR A 8 29.05 27.77 6.36
N LEU A 9 28.34 28.88 6.60
CA LEU A 9 26.96 28.83 7.12
C LEU A 9 25.99 28.16 6.12
N SER A 10 26.16 28.40 4.82
CA SER A 10 25.28 27.84 3.78
C SER A 10 25.45 26.33 3.61
N ILE A 11 26.67 25.81 3.79
CA ILE A 11 26.95 24.37 3.72
C ILE A 11 26.39 23.64 4.96
N VAL A 12 26.49 24.25 6.15
CA VAL A 12 25.92 23.66 7.39
C VAL A 12 24.39 23.65 7.36
N LEU A 13 23.74 24.70 6.85
CA LEU A 13 22.28 24.75 6.65
C LEU A 13 21.78 23.77 5.58
N GLY A 14 22.57 23.54 4.52
CA GLY A 14 22.26 22.54 3.49
C GLY A 14 22.31 21.11 4.03
N ILE A 15 23.28 20.80 4.90
CA ILE A 15 23.44 19.46 5.51
C ILE A 15 22.36 19.21 6.58
N THR A 16 21.91 20.22 7.33
CA THR A 16 20.80 20.06 8.28
C THR A 16 19.45 19.90 7.59
N PHE A 17 19.22 20.53 6.42
CA PHE A 17 18.01 20.27 5.61
C PHE A 17 18.04 18.91 4.90
N LEU A 18 19.21 18.44 4.46
CA LEU A 18 19.35 17.09 3.88
C LEU A 18 19.21 15.99 4.95
N SER A 19 19.70 16.21 6.16
CA SER A 19 19.52 15.24 7.26
C SER A 19 18.12 15.27 7.86
N ALA A 20 17.44 16.43 7.91
CA ALA A 20 16.04 16.52 8.31
C ALA A 20 15.09 15.83 7.32
N SER A 21 15.41 15.84 6.02
CA SER A 21 14.63 15.11 5.01
C SER A 21 14.88 13.60 5.06
N VAL A 22 16.08 13.12 5.43
CA VAL A 22 16.33 11.69 5.66
C VAL A 22 15.65 11.19 6.96
N PHE A 23 15.48 12.05 7.97
CA PHE A 23 14.83 11.68 9.23
C PHE A 23 13.29 11.59 9.16
N LEU A 24 12.64 12.13 8.12
CA LEU A 24 11.19 12.06 7.97
C LEU A 24 10.68 10.76 7.30
N PHE A 25 11.58 9.91 6.80
CA PHE A 25 11.20 8.67 6.09
C PHE A 25 11.56 7.38 6.84
N ASN A 26 12.16 7.47 8.02
CA ASN A 26 12.02 6.41 9.03
C ASN A 26 10.71 6.65 9.76
N PHE A 27 9.58 6.20 9.19
CA PHE A 27 8.33 6.09 9.95
C PHE A 27 8.66 5.50 11.32
N PRO A 28 8.25 6.08 12.45
CA PRO A 28 8.51 5.49 13.75
C PRO A 28 7.70 4.19 13.82
N SER A 29 8.33 3.09 13.39
CA SER A 29 7.73 1.77 13.23
C SER A 29 6.97 1.33 14.47
N LYS A 30 7.43 1.77 15.64
CA LYS A 30 6.80 1.52 16.94
C LYS A 30 5.46 2.23 17.14
N VAL A 31 5.29 3.47 16.67
CA VAL A 31 4.02 4.20 16.81
C VAL A 31 2.96 3.58 15.91
N MET A 32 3.31 3.32 14.65
CA MET A 32 2.41 2.67 13.70
C MET A 32 2.07 1.24 14.11
N ALA A 33 3.05 0.46 14.58
CA ALA A 33 2.79 -0.87 15.11
C ALA A 33 1.88 -0.84 16.35
N LYS A 34 2.04 0.16 17.22
CA LYS A 34 1.13 0.36 18.37
C LYS A 34 -0.28 0.70 17.91
N GLU A 35 -0.42 1.61 16.95
CA GLU A 35 -1.71 1.97 16.37
C GLU A 35 -2.40 0.78 15.70
N LEU A 36 -1.66 0.00 14.89
CA LEU A 36 -2.15 -1.24 14.29
C LEU A 36 -2.64 -2.22 15.37
N ASN A 37 -1.83 -2.48 16.41
CA ASN A 37 -2.21 -3.39 17.49
C ASN A 37 -3.45 -2.92 18.26
N ASN A 38 -3.58 -1.61 18.49
CA ASN A 38 -4.75 -1.03 19.12
C ASN A 38 -5.99 -1.25 18.25
N ASN A 39 -5.90 -0.95 16.94
CA ASN A 39 -7.01 -1.15 16.01
C ASN A 39 -7.38 -2.63 15.89
N ILE A 40 -6.41 -3.55 15.85
CA ILE A 40 -6.67 -5.01 15.88
C ILE A 40 -7.43 -5.39 17.16
N SER A 41 -6.98 -4.91 18.31
CA SER A 41 -7.60 -5.25 19.60
C SER A 41 -9.04 -4.73 19.66
N SER A 42 -9.26 -3.47 19.29
CA SER A 42 -10.59 -2.87 19.27
C SER A 42 -11.52 -3.49 18.23
N MET A 43 -11.00 -3.88 17.06
CA MET A 43 -11.74 -4.63 16.04
C MET A 43 -12.28 -5.94 16.62
N MET A 44 -11.43 -6.70 17.32
CA MET A 44 -11.85 -7.97 17.93
C MET A 44 -12.82 -7.75 19.10
N GLU A 45 -12.61 -6.73 19.93
CA GLU A 45 -13.56 -6.40 21.01
C GLU A 45 -14.94 -5.99 20.48
N GLU A 46 -14.99 -5.27 19.35
CA GLU A 46 -16.24 -4.88 18.69
C GLU A 46 -16.98 -6.10 18.14
N ILE A 47 -16.25 -7.02 17.50
CA ILE A 47 -16.79 -8.31 17.04
C ILE A 47 -17.35 -9.12 18.21
N ASP A 48 -16.60 -9.23 19.31
CA ASP A 48 -17.03 -9.98 20.49
C ASP A 48 -18.28 -9.35 21.15
N LYS A 49 -18.41 -8.02 21.10
CA LYS A 49 -19.61 -7.30 21.58
C LYS A 49 -20.80 -7.50 20.63
N GLY A 50 -20.58 -7.39 19.32
CA GLY A 50 -21.60 -7.63 18.29
C GLY A 50 -22.15 -9.04 18.38
N ALA A 51 -21.28 -10.03 18.50
CA ALA A 51 -21.66 -11.42 18.71
C ALA A 51 -22.52 -11.63 19.97
N LYS A 52 -22.37 -10.82 21.03
CA LYS A 52 -23.22 -10.93 22.23
C LYS A 52 -24.62 -10.32 22.06
N ASN A 53 -24.78 -9.39 21.12
CA ASN A 53 -25.98 -8.55 21.00
C ASN A 53 -26.81 -8.83 19.75
N ASP A 54 -26.25 -9.52 18.75
CA ASP A 54 -26.94 -9.85 17.50
C ASP A 54 -26.71 -11.33 17.10
N LEU A 55 -27.82 -12.06 16.93
CA LEU A 55 -27.82 -13.48 16.59
C LEU A 55 -27.26 -13.73 15.17
N ALA A 56 -27.45 -12.77 14.24
CA ALA A 56 -26.96 -12.91 12.87
C ALA A 56 -25.42 -12.86 12.82
N THR A 57 -24.82 -11.90 13.55
CA THR A 57 -23.37 -11.80 13.74
C THR A 57 -22.81 -13.04 14.46
N GLN A 58 -23.54 -13.54 15.46
CA GLN A 58 -23.14 -14.73 16.23
C GLN A 58 -23.11 -16.03 15.38
N LEU A 59 -23.93 -16.10 14.33
CA LEU A 59 -24.07 -17.27 13.46
C LEU A 59 -23.31 -17.14 12.13
N SER A 60 -22.68 -16.00 11.83
CA SER A 60 -21.96 -15.86 10.57
C SER A 60 -20.66 -16.67 10.57
N SER A 61 -20.59 -17.64 9.66
CA SER A 61 -19.38 -18.40 9.37
C SER A 61 -18.48 -17.71 8.33
N ASN A 62 -18.86 -16.54 7.82
CA ASN A 62 -18.14 -15.84 6.77
C ASN A 62 -17.30 -14.68 7.35
N PRO A 63 -15.95 -14.78 7.34
CA PRO A 63 -15.07 -13.74 7.87
C PRO A 63 -15.32 -12.34 7.28
N TYR A 64 -15.81 -12.25 6.03
CA TYR A 64 -16.11 -10.96 5.38
C TYR A 64 -17.26 -10.21 6.04
N ASP A 65 -18.19 -10.89 6.71
CA ASP A 65 -19.30 -10.21 7.37
C ASP A 65 -18.81 -9.34 8.54
N TYR A 66 -17.75 -9.76 9.24
CA TYR A 66 -17.13 -9.02 10.34
C TYR A 66 -16.35 -7.77 9.88
N THR A 67 -16.16 -7.59 8.57
CA THR A 67 -15.54 -6.38 7.99
C THR A 67 -16.56 -5.28 7.70
N LYS A 68 -17.85 -5.63 7.59
CA LYS A 68 -18.92 -4.69 7.29
C LYS A 68 -19.19 -3.82 8.52
N ASP A 69 -19.23 -2.51 8.33
CA ASP A 69 -19.51 -1.52 9.36
C ASP A 69 -18.58 -1.57 10.59
N ASN A 70 -17.41 -2.22 10.48
CA ASN A 70 -16.41 -2.27 11.56
C ASN A 70 -15.42 -1.11 11.42
N MET A 71 -15.59 -0.09 12.27
CA MET A 71 -14.79 1.13 12.15
C MET A 71 -13.29 0.91 12.38
N TYR A 72 -12.92 -0.11 13.16
CA TYR A 72 -11.52 -0.42 13.46
C TYR A 72 -10.86 -1.21 12.35
N PHE A 73 -11.61 -2.06 11.66
CA PHE A 73 -11.17 -2.68 10.42
C PHE A 73 -10.86 -1.62 9.35
N GLU A 74 -11.78 -0.66 9.13
CA GLU A 74 -11.56 0.43 8.18
C GLU A 74 -10.37 1.30 8.60
N LYS A 75 -10.19 1.58 9.91
CA LYS A 75 -8.96 2.25 10.39
C LYS A 75 -7.68 1.50 10.05
N ILE A 76 -7.67 0.17 10.03
CA ILE A 76 -6.51 -0.63 9.60
C ILE A 76 -6.27 -0.43 8.10
N VAL A 77 -7.34 -0.47 7.29
CA VAL A 77 -7.25 -0.23 5.84
C VAL A 77 -6.74 1.18 5.55
N ASP A 78 -7.23 2.20 6.26
CA ASP A 78 -6.83 3.61 6.15
C ASP A 78 -5.37 3.89 6.57
N MET A 79 -4.71 2.93 7.22
CA MET A 79 -3.26 3.05 7.47
C MET A 79 -2.46 3.00 6.16
N GLY A 80 -3.02 2.40 5.11
CA GLY A 80 -2.42 2.30 3.78
C GLY A 80 -1.20 1.39 3.72
N TYR A 81 -0.43 1.49 2.62
CA TYR A 81 0.71 0.59 2.35
C TYR A 81 1.75 0.47 3.46
N PRO A 82 2.03 1.47 4.33
CA PRO A 82 3.00 1.31 5.41
C PRO A 82 2.58 0.22 6.43
N ALA A 83 1.29 -0.12 6.51
CA ALA A 83 0.80 -1.18 7.37
C ALA A 83 1.03 -2.59 6.80
N LEU A 84 1.17 -2.76 5.48
CA LEU A 84 1.37 -4.08 4.84
C LEU A 84 2.51 -4.90 5.46
N PRO A 85 3.75 -4.37 5.62
CA PRO A 85 4.83 -5.14 6.25
C PRO A 85 4.56 -5.46 7.73
N LEU A 86 3.81 -4.61 8.44
CA LEU A 86 3.47 -4.85 9.85
C LEU A 86 2.39 -5.95 9.99
N ILE A 87 1.41 -5.93 9.09
CA ILE A 87 0.37 -6.96 9.02
C ILE A 87 0.98 -8.30 8.62
N GLU A 88 1.86 -8.31 7.62
CA GLU A 88 2.61 -9.51 7.22
C GLU A 88 3.39 -10.10 8.40
N ASP A 89 4.16 -9.26 9.11
CA ASP A 89 4.94 -9.68 10.29
C ASP A 89 4.04 -10.22 11.40
N TYR A 90 2.88 -9.57 11.64
CA TYR A 90 1.88 -10.03 12.61
C TYR A 90 1.38 -11.43 12.26
N ILE A 91 0.91 -11.62 11.02
CA ILE A 91 0.38 -12.92 10.57
C ILE A 91 1.50 -13.95 10.63
N GLN A 92 2.73 -13.62 10.21
CA GLN A 92 3.85 -14.56 10.20
C GLN A 92 4.20 -15.04 11.62
N LYS A 93 4.27 -14.13 12.59
CA LYS A 93 4.61 -14.43 14.00
C LYS A 93 3.47 -15.04 14.80
N SER A 94 2.22 -14.84 14.40
CA SER A 94 1.08 -15.45 15.09
C SER A 94 1.18 -16.97 15.05
N THR A 95 1.01 -17.62 16.21
CA THR A 95 0.86 -19.07 16.30
C THR A 95 -0.56 -19.53 15.94
N GLN A 96 -1.47 -18.56 15.78
CA GLN A 96 -2.86 -18.79 15.42
C GLN A 96 -3.07 -18.58 13.91
N ASN A 97 -4.24 -19.01 13.44
CA ASN A 97 -4.69 -18.83 12.06
C ASN A 97 -6.21 -18.64 12.02
N GLY A 98 -6.72 -17.89 13.00
CA GLY A 98 -8.14 -17.72 13.26
C GLY A 98 -8.72 -16.49 12.58
N LEU A 99 -9.90 -16.06 13.04
CA LEU A 99 -10.62 -14.92 12.48
C LEU A 99 -9.74 -13.66 12.43
N ARG A 100 -8.97 -13.37 13.49
CA ARG A 100 -8.11 -12.19 13.56
C ARG A 100 -7.10 -12.14 12.41
N GLU A 101 -6.31 -13.20 12.23
CA GLU A 101 -5.33 -13.24 11.15
C GLU A 101 -6.01 -13.22 9.78
N TYR A 102 -7.17 -13.86 9.66
CA TYR A 102 -7.95 -13.84 8.42
C TYR A 102 -8.41 -12.43 8.06
N LEU A 103 -8.94 -11.66 9.02
CA LEU A 103 -9.34 -10.28 8.81
C LEU A 103 -8.15 -9.40 8.39
N LEU A 104 -6.97 -9.64 8.96
CA LEU A 104 -5.74 -8.97 8.56
C LEU A 104 -5.31 -9.30 7.11
N ALA A 105 -5.55 -10.52 6.64
CA ALA A 105 -5.36 -10.87 5.24
C ALA A 105 -6.32 -10.09 4.33
N ILE A 106 -7.61 -9.99 4.70
CA ILE A 106 -8.60 -9.17 3.96
C ILE A 106 -8.18 -7.69 3.95
N ALA A 107 -7.74 -7.15 5.09
CA ALA A 107 -7.27 -5.77 5.17
C ALA A 107 -6.07 -5.52 4.25
N SER A 108 -5.15 -6.50 4.16
CA SER A 108 -4.01 -6.42 3.25
C SER A 108 -4.44 -6.37 1.78
N GLU A 109 -5.41 -7.20 1.36
CA GLU A 109 -5.98 -7.16 0.01
C GLU A 109 -6.64 -5.81 -0.30
N LYS A 110 -7.41 -5.25 0.65
CA LYS A 110 -8.03 -3.93 0.51
C LYS A 110 -7.01 -2.81 0.39
N ILE A 111 -6.00 -2.79 1.26
CA ILE A 111 -4.90 -1.80 1.21
C ILE A 111 -4.16 -1.90 -0.12
N ALA A 112 -3.86 -3.11 -0.56
CA ALA A 112 -3.11 -3.36 -1.78
C ALA A 112 -3.96 -3.27 -3.06
N LYS A 113 -5.29 -3.19 -2.93
CA LYS A 113 -6.24 -3.19 -4.05
C LYS A 113 -6.05 -4.40 -4.98
N VAL A 114 -5.94 -5.58 -4.39
CA VAL A 114 -5.84 -6.87 -5.10
C VAL A 114 -6.94 -7.80 -4.62
N ASP A 115 -7.27 -8.81 -5.43
CA ASP A 115 -8.16 -9.91 -5.05
C ASP A 115 -7.43 -11.25 -5.27
N LEU A 116 -6.47 -11.55 -4.39
CA LEU A 116 -5.71 -12.80 -4.48
C LEU A 116 -6.58 -14.01 -4.11
N LYS A 117 -7.75 -13.79 -3.51
CA LYS A 117 -8.70 -14.86 -3.23
C LYS A 117 -9.43 -15.30 -4.50
N SER A 118 -9.93 -14.37 -5.31
CA SER A 118 -10.69 -14.69 -6.55
C SER A 118 -9.83 -15.10 -7.72
N ASP A 119 -8.56 -14.67 -7.77
CA ASP A 119 -7.65 -14.86 -8.91
C ASP A 119 -7.08 -16.30 -9.03
N GLY A 120 -7.86 -17.31 -8.67
CA GLY A 120 -7.50 -18.74 -8.79
C GLY A 120 -6.60 -19.28 -7.68
N ASN A 121 -6.11 -18.42 -6.78
CA ASN A 121 -5.18 -18.76 -5.71
C ASN A 121 -5.88 -19.11 -4.37
N GLY A 122 -7.14 -18.69 -4.18
CA GLY A 122 -8.09 -19.33 -3.27
C GLY A 122 -7.64 -19.49 -1.82
N TRP A 123 -6.86 -18.53 -1.29
CA TRP A 123 -6.37 -18.65 0.07
C TRP A 123 -7.55 -18.80 1.04
N SER A 124 -7.46 -19.80 1.93
CA SER A 124 -8.53 -20.13 2.89
C SER A 124 -8.13 -19.84 4.33
N THR A 125 -6.89 -19.41 4.54
CA THR A 125 -6.37 -18.97 5.83
C THR A 125 -5.34 -17.86 5.63
N ALA A 126 -5.05 -17.10 6.69
CA ALA A 126 -4.08 -16.01 6.63
C ALA A 126 -2.66 -16.49 6.30
N LYS A 127 -2.28 -17.68 6.76
CA LYS A 127 -0.99 -18.30 6.39
C LYS A 127 -0.92 -18.68 4.92
N MET A 128 -2.04 -19.11 4.32
CA MET A 128 -2.10 -19.31 2.87
C MET A 128 -2.03 -17.98 2.13
N PHE A 129 -2.75 -16.96 2.62
CA PHE A 129 -2.65 -15.60 2.08
C PHE A 129 -1.19 -15.14 2.02
N LEU A 130 -0.38 -15.32 3.08
CA LEU A 130 1.04 -14.93 3.05
C LEU A 130 1.83 -15.60 1.91
N LYS A 131 1.54 -16.86 1.58
CA LYS A 131 2.19 -17.56 0.47
C LYS A 131 1.79 -16.97 -0.89
N GLU A 132 0.51 -16.65 -1.04
CA GLU A 132 -0.03 -16.05 -2.26
C GLU A 132 0.43 -14.61 -2.43
N TRP A 133 0.47 -13.85 -1.33
CA TRP A 133 1.00 -12.51 -1.25
C TRP A 133 2.48 -12.47 -1.64
N ASP A 134 3.30 -13.37 -1.10
CA ASP A 134 4.72 -13.47 -1.45
C ASP A 134 4.92 -13.78 -2.94
N ARG A 135 4.16 -14.75 -3.48
CA ARG A 135 4.18 -15.08 -4.91
C ARG A 135 3.78 -13.90 -5.77
N HIS A 136 2.72 -13.18 -5.37
CA HIS A 136 2.25 -11.97 -6.05
C HIS A 136 3.35 -10.91 -6.09
N LEU A 137 3.88 -10.52 -4.92
CA LEU A 137 4.93 -9.51 -4.82
C LEU A 137 6.17 -9.86 -5.63
N LYS A 138 6.54 -11.14 -5.69
CA LYS A 138 7.69 -11.62 -6.48
C LYS A 138 7.51 -11.39 -7.99
N VAL A 139 6.29 -11.55 -8.52
CA VAL A 139 6.02 -11.42 -9.96
C VAL A 139 5.65 -10.01 -10.41
N VAL A 140 5.17 -9.16 -9.49
CA VAL A 140 4.73 -7.79 -9.79
C VAL A 140 5.79 -6.99 -10.57
N PRO A 141 7.08 -6.94 -10.19
CA PRO A 141 8.07 -6.13 -10.88
C PRO A 141 8.19 -6.48 -12.37
N SER A 142 8.36 -7.76 -12.70
CA SER A 142 8.52 -8.20 -14.08
C SER A 142 7.23 -8.05 -14.89
N LYS A 143 6.08 -8.38 -14.29
CA LYS A 143 4.77 -8.24 -14.96
C LYS A 143 4.40 -6.79 -15.22
N ALA A 144 4.67 -5.88 -14.29
CA ALA A 144 4.40 -4.46 -14.49
C ALA A 144 5.22 -3.92 -15.67
N THR A 145 6.52 -4.23 -15.72
CA THR A 145 7.38 -3.87 -16.86
C THR A 145 6.87 -4.46 -18.18
N GLU A 146 6.56 -5.76 -18.21
CA GLU A 146 6.01 -6.43 -19.40
C GLU A 146 4.73 -5.75 -19.91
N ILE A 147 3.80 -5.41 -19.02
CA ILE A 147 2.55 -4.73 -19.39
C ILE A 147 2.84 -3.34 -19.98
N LEU A 148 3.68 -2.55 -19.29
CA LEU A 148 3.99 -1.16 -19.68
C LEU A 148 4.72 -1.09 -21.03
N GLU A 149 5.63 -2.03 -21.29
CA GLU A 149 6.42 -2.12 -22.53
C GLU A 149 5.69 -2.83 -23.67
N SER A 150 4.53 -3.44 -23.41
CA SER A 150 3.75 -4.11 -24.46
C SER A 150 3.19 -3.15 -25.51
N ASN A 151 2.87 -3.70 -26.69
CA ASN A 151 2.19 -2.97 -27.78
C ASN A 151 0.67 -2.86 -27.57
N LYS A 152 0.14 -3.22 -26.39
CA LYS A 152 -1.28 -3.11 -26.08
C LYS A 152 -1.71 -1.64 -26.02
N PRO A 153 -2.98 -1.31 -26.32
CA PRO A 153 -3.56 -0.01 -25.99
C PRO A 153 -3.43 0.32 -24.50
N ASP A 154 -3.27 1.60 -24.16
CA ASP A 154 -3.11 2.02 -22.75
C ASP A 154 -4.32 1.67 -21.88
N ALA A 155 -5.52 1.66 -22.45
CA ALA A 155 -6.71 1.18 -21.75
C ALA A 155 -6.59 -0.29 -21.31
N ASP A 156 -6.02 -1.16 -22.14
CA ASP A 156 -5.82 -2.57 -21.80
C ASP A 156 -4.69 -2.75 -20.78
N LYS A 157 -3.61 -1.98 -20.94
CA LYS A 157 -2.51 -1.92 -19.96
C LYS A 157 -3.03 -1.48 -18.58
N ALA A 158 -3.87 -0.45 -18.55
CA ALA A 158 -4.50 0.06 -17.33
C ALA A 158 -5.31 -1.03 -16.61
N LEU A 159 -6.10 -1.83 -17.34
CA LEU A 159 -6.84 -2.95 -16.77
C LEU A 159 -5.92 -4.03 -16.19
N ASP A 160 -4.83 -4.37 -16.89
CA ASP A 160 -3.89 -5.38 -16.42
C ASP A 160 -3.04 -4.89 -15.22
N LEU A 161 -2.66 -3.61 -15.21
CA LEU A 161 -1.96 -2.98 -14.07
C LEU A 161 -2.83 -2.92 -12.82
N LYS A 162 -4.13 -2.66 -12.94
CA LYS A 162 -5.06 -2.68 -11.81
C LYS A 162 -5.09 -4.04 -11.10
N LYS A 163 -4.94 -5.15 -11.83
CA LYS A 163 -4.86 -6.50 -11.25
C LYS A 163 -3.59 -6.71 -10.41
N LEU A 164 -2.51 -6.00 -10.74
CA LEU A 164 -1.28 -6.04 -9.93
C LEU A 164 -1.40 -5.25 -8.62
N GLY A 165 -2.40 -4.36 -8.54
CA GLY A 165 -2.70 -3.54 -7.38
C GLY A 165 -1.62 -2.49 -7.07
N LEU A 166 -1.71 -1.92 -5.87
CA LEU A 166 -0.80 -0.91 -5.34
C LEU A 166 0.69 -1.32 -5.44
N PRO A 167 1.10 -2.59 -5.28
CA PRO A 167 2.48 -3.03 -5.52
C PRO A 167 3.06 -2.62 -6.89
N ALA A 168 2.24 -2.40 -7.91
CA ALA A 168 2.70 -1.95 -9.22
C ALA A 168 2.99 -0.44 -9.32
N ALA A 169 2.49 0.37 -8.37
CA ALA A 169 2.60 1.84 -8.42
C ALA A 169 4.03 2.37 -8.63
N PRO A 170 5.09 1.83 -7.98
CA PRO A 170 6.46 2.28 -8.22
C PRO A 170 6.95 2.06 -9.66
N PHE A 171 6.42 1.07 -10.38
CA PHE A 171 6.81 0.81 -11.77
C PHE A 171 6.03 1.71 -12.73
N ILE A 172 4.75 1.97 -12.43
CA ILE A 172 3.91 2.88 -13.20
C ILE A 172 4.47 4.31 -13.14
N ILE A 173 4.87 4.78 -11.95
CA ILE A 173 5.44 6.12 -11.79
C ILE A 173 6.78 6.30 -12.53
N ASP A 174 7.59 5.24 -12.63
CA ASP A 174 8.83 5.29 -13.41
C ASP A 174 8.56 5.38 -14.91
N TYR A 175 7.57 4.63 -15.38
CA TYR A 175 7.17 4.66 -16.78
C TYR A 175 6.66 6.04 -17.19
N LEU A 176 5.75 6.62 -16.41
CA LEU A 176 5.20 7.96 -16.67
C LEU A 176 6.25 9.08 -16.62
N ASP A 177 7.29 8.91 -15.80
CA ASP A 177 8.42 9.85 -15.72
C ASP A 177 9.32 9.78 -16.97
N GLY A 178 9.51 8.58 -17.52
CA GLY A 178 10.38 8.32 -18.68
C GLY A 178 9.69 8.26 -20.05
N SER A 179 8.35 8.26 -20.12
CA SER A 179 7.59 8.13 -21.36
C SER A 179 7.59 9.43 -22.18
N ASN A 180 7.77 9.31 -23.49
CA ASN A 180 7.56 10.40 -24.44
C ASN A 180 6.12 10.34 -24.97
N GLY A 181 5.18 11.02 -24.31
CA GLY A 181 3.77 11.03 -24.72
C GLY A 181 2.80 11.20 -23.56
N GLU A 182 1.53 11.41 -23.92
CA GLU A 182 0.44 11.42 -22.95
C GLU A 182 -0.16 10.01 -22.82
N HIS A 183 -0.21 9.50 -21.59
CA HIS A 183 -0.72 8.18 -21.21
C HIS A 183 -1.79 8.31 -20.12
N PRO A 184 -2.93 8.98 -20.40
CA PRO A 184 -3.91 9.34 -19.38
C PRO A 184 -4.53 8.13 -18.68
N GLU A 185 -4.72 7.00 -19.35
CA GLU A 185 -5.27 5.77 -18.75
C GLU A 185 -4.30 5.14 -17.73
N ILE A 186 -2.99 5.24 -18.00
CA ILE A 186 -1.94 4.77 -17.10
C ILE A 186 -1.82 5.69 -15.89
N ALA A 187 -1.91 7.01 -16.11
CA ALA A 187 -1.98 8.01 -15.05
C ALA A 187 -3.17 7.80 -14.12
N ASN A 188 -4.38 7.66 -14.68
CA ASN A 188 -5.60 7.37 -13.92
C ASN A 188 -5.52 6.05 -13.16
N THR A 189 -4.75 5.08 -13.66
CA THR A 189 -4.50 3.83 -12.94
C THR A 189 -3.64 4.07 -11.71
N LEU A 190 -2.55 4.84 -11.82
CA LEU A 190 -1.74 5.20 -10.66
C LEU A 190 -2.57 5.99 -9.64
N GLU A 191 -3.36 6.97 -10.07
CA GLU A 191 -4.29 7.70 -9.21
C GLU A 191 -5.25 6.76 -8.48
N TYR A 192 -5.92 5.86 -9.21
CA TYR A 192 -6.82 4.86 -8.64
C TYR A 192 -6.12 4.02 -7.57
N LEU A 193 -4.87 3.62 -7.79
CA LEU A 193 -4.12 2.80 -6.83
C LEU A 193 -3.79 3.59 -5.57
N VAL A 194 -3.49 4.87 -5.67
CA VAL A 194 -2.93 5.67 -4.56
C VAL A 194 -3.94 6.60 -3.88
N LYS A 195 -5.15 6.79 -4.41
CA LYS A 195 -6.16 7.75 -3.90
C LYS A 195 -6.52 7.61 -2.42
N ASP A 196 -6.49 6.38 -1.90
CA ASP A 196 -6.83 6.07 -0.50
C ASP A 196 -5.58 6.00 0.39
N SER A 197 -4.40 6.17 -0.21
CA SER A 197 -3.15 6.26 0.53
C SER A 197 -2.95 7.69 1.01
N LYS A 198 -2.43 7.84 2.24
CA LYS A 198 -2.01 9.16 2.78
C LYS A 198 -0.87 9.81 1.98
N ILE A 199 -0.40 9.21 0.88
CA ILE A 199 0.75 9.66 0.10
C ILE A 199 0.46 10.94 -0.70
N ALA A 200 -0.76 11.12 -1.22
CA ALA A 200 -1.31 12.43 -1.58
C ALA A 200 -2.78 12.33 -2.04
N LEU A 201 -3.56 13.34 -1.67
CA LEU A 201 -4.80 13.69 -2.35
C LEU A 201 -4.44 14.42 -3.65
N PHE A 202 -4.96 13.92 -4.76
CA PHE A 202 -4.93 14.61 -6.04
C PHE A 202 -6.26 15.36 -6.20
N THR A 203 -6.20 16.61 -6.65
CA THR A 203 -7.38 17.44 -6.90
C THR A 203 -7.18 18.20 -8.20
N ASN A 204 -7.08 17.51 -9.34
CA ASN A 204 -7.27 18.19 -10.64
C ASN A 204 -7.29 17.22 -11.84
N ASP A 205 -8.29 17.28 -12.70
CA ASP A 205 -8.43 16.36 -13.86
C ASP A 205 -7.42 16.57 -15.01
N ASP A 206 -6.30 17.26 -14.78
CA ASP A 206 -5.30 17.58 -15.81
C ASP A 206 -4.10 16.63 -15.75
N TYR A 207 -3.90 15.89 -16.85
CA TYR A 207 -2.78 14.97 -17.07
C TYR A 207 -1.41 15.61 -16.81
N SER A 208 -1.18 16.84 -17.27
CA SER A 208 0.12 17.53 -17.08
C SER A 208 0.41 17.78 -15.59
N ASN A 209 -0.62 18.14 -14.83
CA ASN A 209 -0.50 18.30 -13.38
C ASN A 209 -0.24 16.96 -12.68
N PHE A 210 -0.88 15.89 -13.14
CA PHE A 210 -0.64 14.55 -12.60
C PHE A 210 0.79 14.06 -12.82
N ILE A 211 1.36 14.29 -14.00
CA ILE A 211 2.75 13.90 -14.31
C ILE A 211 3.73 14.70 -13.46
N ASN A 212 3.52 16.01 -13.32
CA ASN A 212 4.36 16.83 -12.43
C ASN A 212 4.27 16.38 -10.97
N TRP A 213 3.07 16.08 -10.49
CA TRP A 213 2.86 15.51 -9.16
C TRP A 213 3.59 14.17 -9.01
N SER A 214 3.48 13.27 -9.99
CA SER A 214 4.13 11.96 -9.99
C SER A 214 5.65 12.11 -9.86
N LYS A 215 6.26 13.01 -10.63
CA LYS A 215 7.71 13.30 -10.54
C LYS A 215 8.13 13.79 -9.15
N MET A 216 7.36 14.72 -8.57
CA MET A 216 7.64 15.24 -7.23
C MET A 216 7.46 14.20 -6.12
N ASN A 217 6.59 13.21 -6.33
CA ASN A 217 6.22 12.21 -5.32
C ASN A 217 6.87 10.84 -5.53
N LYS A 218 7.61 10.62 -6.63
CA LYS A 218 8.29 9.35 -6.95
C LYS A 218 9.08 8.76 -5.79
N ASN A 219 9.83 9.58 -5.07
CA ASN A 219 10.62 9.13 -3.92
C ASN A 219 9.77 8.62 -2.75
N LYS A 220 8.50 9.05 -2.63
CA LYS A 220 7.57 8.54 -1.61
C LYS A 220 7.19 7.08 -1.85
N PHE A 221 7.40 6.55 -3.06
CA PHE A 221 7.14 5.15 -3.41
C PHE A 221 8.36 4.24 -3.17
N ASN A 222 9.50 4.77 -2.71
CA ASN A 222 10.71 3.97 -2.51
C ASN A 222 10.52 2.87 -1.45
N ASP A 223 9.77 3.12 -0.38
CA ASP A 223 9.49 2.10 0.63
C ASP A 223 8.66 0.96 0.06
N LEU A 224 7.62 1.29 -0.71
CA LEU A 224 6.80 0.30 -1.40
C LEU A 224 7.64 -0.47 -2.43
N ARG A 225 8.48 0.21 -3.21
CA ARG A 225 9.42 -0.42 -4.14
C ARG A 225 10.35 -1.39 -3.43
N ASN A 226 10.95 -0.97 -2.33
CA ASN A 226 11.85 -1.78 -1.52
C ASN A 226 11.11 -2.97 -0.90
N TYR A 227 9.89 -2.76 -0.44
CA TYR A 227 9.03 -3.81 0.10
C TYR A 227 8.76 -4.89 -0.95
N VAL A 228 8.37 -4.51 -2.17
CA VAL A 228 8.13 -5.44 -3.28
C VAL A 228 9.43 -6.13 -3.73
N ASN A 229 10.51 -5.38 -3.93
CA ASN A 229 11.77 -5.92 -4.47
C ASN A 229 12.52 -6.84 -3.50
N LYS A 230 12.23 -6.81 -2.20
CA LYS A 230 12.80 -7.76 -1.22
C LYS A 230 12.45 -9.22 -1.50
N ARG A 231 11.51 -9.51 -2.41
CA ARG A 231 11.06 -10.87 -2.77
C ARG A 231 11.70 -11.43 -4.05
N LYS A 232 12.62 -10.67 -4.66
CA LYS A 232 13.38 -11.12 -5.84
C LYS A 232 14.42 -12.18 -5.48
#